data_AF-A0A194XVH0-F1
#
_entry.id   AF-A0A194XVH0-F1
#
_cell.length_a   1.000
_cell.length_b   1.000
_cell.length_c   1.000
_cell.angle_alpha   90.00
_cell.angle_beta   90.00
_cell.angle_gamma   90.00
#
_symmetry.space_group_name_H-M   'P 1'
#
loop_
_entity.id
_entity.type
_entity.pdbx_description
1 polymer ?
#
loop_
_entity_poly.entity_id
_entity_poly.type
_entity_poly.pdbx_seq_one_letter_code
_entity_poly.pdbx_strand_id
1 'polypeptide(L)'
;MKISYLLVFTLTQVVLSNPTPTQPERLAERQLLDLPSKITDQSQIESIAAGLESDAAILGAAASILIDVLEAIVPSPVPAAIPDAISSVASVYAAHPTDFVVNALDFILDGLVPSDITNLVTTEGSEENSSSNNNPLSPSPAVYPQKSAGDAPYSLDENSLRSAIYIPSNFTYGEIPAVLLVSGTGALAGGNFGPNFGKEFQGSDYADPVYINIPGKQLADLQIEAEYVAYAVNYISAISDNKNVSVLSWSAGSSISQWAVTYWPSTRSVISDFIPISGDLHGTETAYFLCPGFPRLPCAPAILQQEYNSTFVATLRNAGGSSAYVPTTSVYSIFDEIIQPQENTGASAYVFDERKVGVSNTELQNACTVAQPGGTLYTHEGVLYNALAFALAKDALIHDGPGDLSRVDVVAECQKIVISGLSLTDVLATEAIVVELVFGALTYPDKVLSEPAIASYAQTDVPA
;
A
#
# COMPACT_ATOMS: atom_id res chain seq x y z
N MET A 1 33.43 76.61 -31.40
CA MET A 1 33.08 77.23 -30.11
C MET A 1 33.12 76.13 -29.04
N LYS A 2 34.04 76.25 -28.04
CA LYS A 2 34.33 75.35 -26.87
C LYS A 2 34.85 73.93 -27.24
N ILE A 3 36.12 73.54 -27.11
CA ILE A 3 37.18 73.52 -26.05
C ILE A 3 36.98 72.45 -24.95
N SER A 4 37.70 71.34 -25.14
CA SER A 4 38.62 70.53 -24.29
C SER A 4 38.34 70.08 -22.84
N TYR A 5 38.69 68.80 -22.58
CA TYR A 5 39.64 68.20 -21.59
C TYR A 5 39.06 66.89 -20.99
N LEU A 6 39.62 65.68 -21.24
CA LEU A 6 40.80 64.99 -20.65
C LEU A 6 40.59 64.46 -19.21
N LEU A 7 40.60 63.13 -18.98
CA LEU A 7 40.91 62.43 -17.71
C LEU A 7 40.81 60.89 -17.95
N VAL A 8 41.91 60.14 -18.10
CA VAL A 8 42.83 59.54 -17.10
C VAL A 8 42.15 58.52 -16.18
N PHE A 9 42.53 57.25 -16.36
CA PHE A 9 42.20 56.08 -15.55
C PHE A 9 42.98 56.10 -14.22
N THR A 10 42.29 55.81 -13.11
CA THR A 10 42.91 55.43 -11.83
C THR A 10 42.30 54.12 -11.33
N LEU A 11 43.18 53.14 -11.07
CA LEU A 11 42.85 51.90 -10.36
C LEU A 11 42.59 52.21 -8.88
N THR A 12 41.45 51.75 -8.36
CA THR A 12 41.22 51.56 -6.93
C THR A 12 40.85 50.09 -6.68
N GLN A 13 41.63 49.43 -5.83
CA GLN A 13 41.34 48.07 -5.37
C GLN A 13 40.09 48.09 -4.49
N VAL A 14 39.13 47.20 -4.79
CA VAL A 14 38.03 46.89 -3.88
C VAL A 14 38.37 45.57 -3.20
N VAL A 15 38.49 45.64 -1.88
CA VAL A 15 38.64 44.50 -0.97
C VAL A 15 37.37 43.65 -1.04
N LEU A 16 37.51 42.37 -1.42
CA LEU A 16 36.45 41.38 -1.29
C LEU A 16 36.30 41.00 0.19
N SER A 17 35.32 41.57 0.88
CA SER A 17 34.83 41.04 2.15
C SER A 17 34.01 39.78 1.87
N ASN A 18 34.47 38.63 2.37
CA ASN A 18 33.66 37.41 2.40
C ASN A 18 32.35 37.67 3.16
N PRO A 19 31.17 37.27 2.64
CA PRO A 19 29.94 37.35 3.40
C PRO A 19 30.06 36.43 4.61
N THR A 20 29.81 36.99 5.79
CA THR A 20 29.57 36.27 7.04
C THR A 20 28.45 35.25 6.81
N PRO A 21 28.51 34.02 7.37
CA PRO A 21 27.39 33.09 7.30
C PRO A 21 26.17 33.75 7.93
N THR A 22 25.21 34.14 7.11
CA THR A 22 23.88 34.51 7.57
C THR A 22 23.29 33.27 8.23
N GLN A 23 23.01 33.36 9.53
CA GLN A 23 22.02 32.47 10.14
C GLN A 23 20.78 32.45 9.24
N PRO A 24 20.12 31.30 9.04
CA PRO A 24 18.87 31.28 8.32
C PRO A 24 17.91 32.21 9.07
N GLU A 25 17.56 33.33 8.45
CA GLU A 25 16.44 34.14 8.89
C GLU A 25 15.25 33.20 9.02
N ARG A 26 14.64 33.16 10.20
CA ARG A 26 13.35 32.50 10.37
C ARG A 26 12.44 33.02 9.26
N LEU A 27 11.96 32.09 8.44
CA LEU A 27 10.84 32.24 7.52
C LEU A 27 9.89 33.33 8.03
N ALA A 28 9.97 34.50 7.43
CA ALA A 28 9.14 35.65 7.79
C ALA A 28 7.67 35.24 7.65
N GLU A 29 6.93 35.43 8.75
CA GLU A 29 5.47 35.50 8.87
C GLU A 29 4.71 34.70 7.81
N ARG A 30 4.70 33.38 8.01
CA ARG A 30 3.69 32.54 7.38
C ARG A 30 2.31 33.02 7.89
N GLN A 31 1.40 33.40 7.00
CA GLN A 31 -0.04 33.23 7.25
C GLN A 31 -0.33 31.71 7.22
N LEU A 32 0.33 30.96 8.12
CA LEU A 32 -0.04 29.60 8.45
C LEU A 32 -1.50 29.64 8.90
N LEU A 33 -2.29 28.64 8.52
CA LEU A 33 -3.58 28.33 9.11
C LEU A 33 -3.63 28.79 10.58
N ASP A 34 -4.66 29.56 10.96
CA ASP A 34 -4.93 29.89 12.36
C ASP A 34 -5.35 28.61 13.07
N LEU A 35 -4.37 27.76 13.35
CA LEU A 35 -4.57 26.42 13.85
C LEU A 35 -5.05 26.53 15.31
N PRO A 36 -6.23 25.98 15.66
CA PRO A 36 -6.69 26.02 17.02
C PRO A 36 -5.70 25.23 17.91
N SER A 37 -5.50 25.69 19.15
CA SER A 37 -4.62 25.01 20.10
C SER A 37 -5.10 23.61 20.49
N LYS A 38 -6.36 23.29 20.21
CA LYS A 38 -6.99 21.98 20.34
C LYS A 38 -8.02 21.79 19.23
N ILE A 39 -7.97 20.63 18.57
CA ILE A 39 -8.98 20.15 17.63
C ILE A 39 -9.76 19.05 18.36
N THR A 40 -11.05 19.29 18.55
CA THR A 40 -11.96 18.44 19.34
C THR A 40 -13.25 18.09 18.61
N ASP A 41 -13.46 18.64 17.40
CA ASP A 41 -14.64 18.36 16.58
C ASP A 41 -14.33 18.43 15.07
N GLN A 42 -15.18 17.77 14.28
CA GLN A 42 -15.02 17.63 12.83
C GLN A 42 -15.07 18.96 12.08
N SER A 43 -15.83 19.96 12.55
CA SER A 43 -15.93 21.25 11.86
C SER A 43 -14.59 22.01 11.87
N GLN A 44 -13.77 21.78 12.89
CA GLN A 44 -12.40 22.30 12.94
C GLN A 44 -11.51 21.59 11.91
N ILE A 45 -11.65 20.27 11.72
CA ILE A 45 -10.93 19.50 10.71
C ILE A 45 -11.29 19.98 9.30
N GLU A 46 -12.58 20.12 8.99
CA GLU A 46 -13.06 20.64 7.70
C GLU A 46 -12.46 22.02 7.39
N SER A 47 -12.44 22.91 8.38
CA SER A 47 -11.87 24.26 8.23
C SER A 47 -10.36 24.22 7.96
N ILE A 48 -9.64 23.27 8.56
CA ILE A 48 -8.19 23.08 8.34
C ILE A 48 -7.94 22.51 6.95
N ALA A 49 -8.66 21.46 6.56
CA ALA A 49 -8.54 20.84 5.25
C ALA A 49 -8.80 21.84 4.12
N ALA A 50 -9.86 22.64 4.22
CA ALA A 50 -10.14 23.72 3.26
C ALA A 50 -9.01 24.74 3.17
N GLY A 51 -8.35 25.05 4.30
CA GLY A 51 -7.18 25.93 4.32
C GLY A 51 -5.95 25.30 3.65
N LEU A 52 -5.70 24.00 3.87
CA LEU A 52 -4.62 23.24 3.23
C LEU A 52 -4.76 23.23 1.70
N GLU A 53 -5.97 23.01 1.18
CA GLU A 53 -6.23 22.99 -0.26
C GLU A 53 -6.09 24.37 -0.92
N SER A 54 -6.46 25.43 -0.19
CA SER A 54 -6.49 26.79 -0.72
C SER A 54 -5.11 27.41 -0.97
N ASP A 55 -4.05 26.85 -0.38
CA ASP A 55 -2.69 27.41 -0.46
C ASP A 55 -1.65 26.38 -0.99
N ALA A 56 -1.24 26.60 -2.23
CA ALA A 56 -0.22 25.79 -2.89
C ALA A 56 1.16 25.86 -2.21
N ALA A 57 1.46 26.91 -1.43
CA ALA A 57 2.69 27.00 -0.64
C ALA A 57 2.62 26.14 0.63
N ILE A 58 1.41 25.94 1.18
CA ILE A 58 1.13 25.07 2.33
C ILE A 58 1.26 23.60 1.93
N LEU A 59 0.81 23.21 0.73
CA LEU A 59 1.00 21.85 0.20
C LEU A 59 2.49 21.52 -0.05
N GLY A 60 3.32 22.51 -0.36
CA GLY A 60 4.78 22.37 -0.43
C GLY A 60 5.48 22.33 0.94
N ALA A 61 4.85 22.87 1.99
CA ALA A 61 5.30 22.83 3.39
C ALA A 61 4.54 21.78 4.23
N ALA A 62 3.78 20.90 3.55
CA ALA A 62 2.69 20.10 4.12
C ALA A 62 3.13 19.29 5.32
N ALA A 63 4.31 18.66 5.27
CA ALA A 63 4.79 17.80 6.35
C ALA A 63 4.84 18.52 7.71
N SER A 64 5.33 19.77 7.76
CA SER A 64 5.41 20.52 9.03
C SER A 64 4.04 20.92 9.57
N ILE A 65 3.14 21.34 8.68
CA ILE A 65 1.78 21.77 9.05
C ILE A 65 0.94 20.58 9.50
N LEU A 66 1.12 19.44 8.82
CA LEU A 66 0.44 18.20 9.12
C LEU A 66 0.83 17.66 10.49
N ILE A 67 2.13 17.74 10.86
CA ILE A 67 2.58 17.44 12.22
C ILE A 67 1.91 18.37 13.24
N ASP A 68 1.87 19.69 12.99
CA ASP A 68 1.22 20.64 13.90
C ASP A 68 -0.28 20.33 14.08
N VAL A 69 -0.99 19.96 13.00
CA VAL A 69 -2.39 19.53 13.04
C VAL A 69 -2.54 18.27 13.88
N LEU A 70 -1.70 17.26 13.65
CA LEU A 70 -1.73 16.00 14.40
C LEU A 70 -1.51 16.22 15.91
N GLU A 71 -0.56 17.09 16.28
CA GLU A 71 -0.28 17.45 17.67
C GLU A 71 -1.45 18.21 18.33
N ALA A 72 -2.27 18.91 17.54
CA ALA A 72 -3.41 19.66 18.02
C ALA A 72 -4.68 18.82 18.21
N ILE A 73 -4.79 17.64 17.59
CA ILE A 73 -5.95 16.75 17.76
C ILE A 73 -5.99 16.20 19.18
N VAL A 74 -7.18 16.26 19.79
CA VAL A 74 -7.48 15.62 21.06
C VAL A 74 -8.43 14.45 20.78
N PRO A 75 -7.91 13.23 20.64
CA PRO A 75 -8.73 12.06 20.31
C PRO A 75 -9.83 11.80 21.34
N SER A 76 -10.98 11.38 20.84
CA SER A 76 -12.05 10.76 21.61
C SER A 76 -11.57 9.45 22.24
N PRO A 77 -12.23 8.96 23.31
CA PRO A 77 -11.92 7.65 23.86
C PRO A 77 -12.03 6.56 22.79
N VAL A 78 -11.04 5.65 22.76
CA VAL A 78 -11.05 4.45 21.90
C VAL A 78 -12.39 3.73 22.03
N PRO A 79 -12.99 3.25 20.92
CA PRO A 79 -14.23 2.46 20.96
C PRO A 79 -14.17 1.32 21.98
N ALA A 80 -15.30 0.98 22.60
CA ALA A 80 -15.34 -0.03 23.65
C ALA A 80 -15.35 -1.46 23.09
N ALA A 81 -15.84 -1.65 21.87
CA ALA A 81 -15.95 -2.95 21.20
C ALA A 81 -15.81 -2.82 19.67
N ILE A 82 -15.53 -3.95 19.01
CA ILE A 82 -15.36 -4.04 17.56
C ILE A 82 -16.57 -3.46 16.78
N PRO A 83 -17.84 -3.78 17.13
CA PRO A 83 -18.98 -3.19 16.43
C PRO A 83 -19.04 -1.66 16.53
N ASP A 84 -18.58 -1.09 17.65
CA ASP A 84 -18.55 0.36 17.84
C ASP A 84 -17.48 0.99 16.93
N ALA A 85 -16.31 0.36 16.82
CA ALA A 85 -15.25 0.80 15.92
C ALA A 85 -15.71 0.79 14.45
N ILE A 86 -16.29 -0.31 13.98
CA ILE A 86 -16.82 -0.43 12.61
C ILE A 86 -17.93 0.60 12.35
N SER A 87 -18.80 0.85 13.34
CA SER A 87 -19.83 1.88 13.22
C SER A 87 -19.25 3.29 13.12
N SER A 88 -18.14 3.57 13.81
CA SER A 88 -17.44 4.85 13.73
C SER A 88 -16.78 5.03 12.36
N VAL A 89 -16.05 4.01 11.88
CA VAL A 89 -15.46 3.98 10.53
C VAL A 89 -16.53 4.24 9.46
N ALA A 90 -17.67 3.54 9.55
CA ALA A 90 -18.80 3.76 8.65
C ALA A 90 -19.33 5.20 8.69
N SER A 91 -19.32 5.83 9.86
CA SER A 91 -19.79 7.22 10.03
C SER A 91 -18.84 8.23 9.40
N VAL A 92 -17.52 8.01 9.52
CA VAL A 92 -16.51 8.86 8.88
C VAL A 92 -16.69 8.83 7.36
N TYR A 93 -16.70 7.65 6.75
CA TYR A 93 -16.84 7.53 5.30
C TYR A 93 -18.22 7.98 4.78
N ALA A 94 -19.27 7.88 5.58
CA ALA A 94 -20.57 8.44 5.23
C ALA A 94 -20.58 9.98 5.23
N ALA A 95 -19.78 10.62 6.09
CA ALA A 95 -19.68 12.08 6.16
C ALA A 95 -18.84 12.63 5.00
N HIS A 96 -17.71 11.98 4.70
CA HIS A 96 -16.72 12.48 3.75
C HIS A 96 -16.27 11.40 2.74
N PRO A 97 -17.15 10.95 1.83
CA PRO A 97 -16.93 9.75 1.02
C PRO A 97 -15.73 9.79 0.06
N THR A 98 -15.19 10.98 -0.24
CA THR A 98 -14.07 11.15 -1.18
C THR A 98 -12.95 12.03 -0.64
N ASP A 99 -13.02 12.47 0.61
CA ASP A 99 -12.01 13.35 1.22
C ASP A 99 -11.13 12.53 2.17
N PHE A 100 -10.13 11.86 1.59
CA PHE A 100 -9.25 10.98 2.37
C PHE A 100 -8.41 11.72 3.42
N VAL A 101 -8.14 13.01 3.22
CA VAL A 101 -7.41 13.82 4.22
C VAL A 101 -8.30 14.08 5.42
N VAL A 102 -9.54 14.52 5.21
CA VAL A 102 -10.52 14.70 6.29
C VAL A 102 -10.80 13.37 6.99
N ASN A 103 -11.04 12.28 6.24
CA ASN A 103 -11.25 10.96 6.82
C ASN A 103 -10.10 10.52 7.72
N ALA A 104 -8.83 10.69 7.29
CA ALA A 104 -7.68 10.31 8.11
C ALA A 104 -7.59 11.12 9.41
N LEU A 105 -7.94 12.42 9.38
CA LEU A 105 -7.98 13.26 10.57
C LEU A 105 -9.17 12.89 11.49
N ASP A 106 -10.32 12.55 10.92
CA ASP A 106 -11.49 12.10 11.66
C ASP A 106 -11.26 10.74 12.34
N PHE A 107 -10.54 9.81 11.70
CA PHE A 107 -10.13 8.54 12.33
C PHE A 107 -9.33 8.79 13.60
N ILE A 108 -8.42 9.77 13.55
CA ILE A 108 -7.61 10.16 14.71
C ILE A 108 -8.48 10.83 15.77
N LEU A 109 -9.36 11.75 15.37
CA LEU A 109 -10.27 12.45 16.26
C LEU A 109 -11.24 11.50 16.97
N ASP A 110 -11.71 10.46 16.29
CA ASP A 110 -12.66 9.47 16.80
C ASP A 110 -11.97 8.36 17.63
N GLY A 111 -10.65 8.42 17.79
CA GLY A 111 -9.89 7.43 18.55
C GLY A 111 -9.83 6.05 17.87
N LEU A 112 -9.98 6.02 16.54
CA LEU A 112 -9.90 4.80 15.72
C LEU A 112 -8.46 4.38 15.41
N VAL A 113 -7.50 5.24 15.76
CA VAL A 113 -6.08 5.00 15.59
C VAL A 113 -5.43 4.85 16.96
N PRO A 114 -4.43 3.96 17.13
CA PRO A 114 -3.70 3.85 18.38
C PRO A 114 -3.17 5.21 18.87
N SER A 115 -3.23 5.45 20.18
CA SER A 115 -3.06 6.76 20.83
C SER A 115 -1.69 7.44 20.65
N ASP A 116 -0.73 6.79 20.01
CA ASP A 116 0.58 7.38 19.67
C ASP A 116 0.63 7.71 18.18
N ILE A 117 -0.07 8.78 17.82
CA ILE A 117 -0.21 9.26 16.43
C ILE A 117 1.16 9.67 15.85
N THR A 118 2.07 10.16 16.69
CA THR A 118 3.46 10.43 16.30
C THR A 118 4.22 9.16 15.91
N ASN A 119 3.79 8.00 16.41
CA ASN A 119 4.33 6.71 15.97
C ASN A 119 3.70 6.18 14.68
N LEU A 120 2.57 6.64 14.15
CA LEU A 120 2.13 6.25 12.78
C LEU A 120 3.17 6.65 11.71
N VAL A 121 3.93 7.70 11.99
CA VAL A 121 5.02 8.18 11.14
C VAL A 121 6.34 7.47 11.48
N THR A 122 6.44 6.76 12.62
CA THR A 122 7.69 6.12 13.12
C THR A 122 7.58 4.63 13.48
N THR A 123 6.45 3.96 13.20
CA THR A 123 6.21 2.50 13.27
C THR A 123 7.16 1.68 12.38
N GLU A 124 8.02 2.38 11.62
CA GLU A 124 9.26 1.87 11.00
C GLU A 124 10.16 1.07 11.96
N GLY A 125 10.02 1.24 13.29
CA GLY A 125 10.91 0.64 14.28
C GLY A 125 10.65 -0.81 14.67
N SER A 126 9.55 -1.45 14.25
CA SER A 126 9.35 -2.88 14.54
C SER A 126 10.23 -3.76 13.66
N GLU A 127 10.71 -4.89 14.20
CA GLU A 127 11.53 -5.83 13.42
C GLU A 127 10.78 -6.33 12.18
N GLU A 128 9.48 -6.57 12.30
CA GLU A 128 8.60 -7.04 11.22
C GLU A 128 8.44 -6.01 10.08
N ASN A 129 8.69 -4.72 10.32
CA ASN A 129 8.68 -3.66 9.31
C ASN A 129 10.06 -3.37 8.70
N SER A 130 11.12 -4.04 9.13
CA SER A 130 12.46 -3.81 8.59
C SER A 130 12.50 -4.07 7.09
N SER A 131 13.01 -3.10 6.32
CA SER A 131 13.33 -3.20 4.88
C SER A 131 14.83 -3.41 4.64
N SER A 132 15.61 -3.59 5.72
CA SER A 132 17.08 -3.71 5.71
C SER A 132 17.55 -4.99 6.42
N ASN A 133 16.95 -6.12 6.04
CA ASN A 133 17.20 -7.42 6.65
C ASN A 133 18.49 -8.07 6.12
N ASN A 134 19.12 -8.89 6.96
CA ASN A 134 20.26 -9.70 6.57
C ASN A 134 19.82 -11.16 6.38
N ASN A 135 19.69 -11.57 5.12
CA ASN A 135 19.32 -12.92 4.73
C ASN A 135 20.55 -13.65 4.12
N PRO A 136 21.28 -14.47 4.91
CA PRO A 136 22.59 -15.00 4.50
C PRO A 136 22.50 -16.25 3.61
N LEU A 137 21.35 -16.92 3.54
CA LEU A 137 21.20 -18.13 2.74
C LEU A 137 21.33 -17.81 1.26
N SER A 138 22.14 -18.60 0.56
CA SER A 138 22.31 -18.46 -0.89
C SER A 138 21.33 -19.38 -1.61
N PRO A 139 20.53 -18.87 -2.57
CA PRO A 139 19.57 -19.68 -3.31
C PRO A 139 20.30 -20.70 -4.20
N SER A 140 19.77 -21.92 -4.27
CA SER A 140 20.29 -22.99 -5.13
C SER A 140 19.14 -23.68 -5.89
N PRO A 141 19.03 -23.50 -7.23
CA PRO A 141 19.93 -22.72 -8.09
C PRO A 141 19.86 -21.21 -7.82
N ALA A 142 20.85 -20.46 -8.32
CA ALA A 142 20.84 -19.01 -8.23
C ALA A 142 19.63 -18.42 -8.97
N VAL A 143 19.02 -17.38 -8.39
CA VAL A 143 17.80 -16.73 -8.93
C VAL A 143 18.06 -15.34 -9.51
N TYR A 144 19.28 -14.81 -9.32
CA TYR A 144 19.76 -13.52 -9.81
C TYR A 144 21.06 -13.71 -10.61
N PRO A 145 21.33 -12.94 -11.68
CA PRO A 145 20.52 -11.85 -12.24
C PRO A 145 19.27 -12.32 -12.99
N GLN A 146 19.14 -13.63 -13.23
CA GLN A 146 18.03 -14.20 -13.98
C GLN A 146 17.85 -15.67 -13.58
N LYS A 147 16.64 -16.09 -13.20
CA LYS A 147 16.32 -17.50 -12.90
C LYS A 147 16.01 -18.29 -14.18
N SER A 148 15.29 -17.69 -15.13
CA SER A 148 14.97 -18.27 -16.42
C SER A 148 15.16 -17.27 -17.56
N ALA A 149 15.57 -17.74 -18.75
CA ALA A 149 15.84 -16.90 -19.92
C ALA A 149 14.66 -16.00 -20.37
N GLY A 150 13.43 -16.33 -19.97
CA GLY A 150 12.22 -15.55 -20.26
C GLY A 150 11.86 -14.50 -19.21
N ASP A 151 12.60 -14.41 -18.11
CA ASP A 151 12.36 -13.41 -17.08
C ASP A 151 12.85 -12.03 -17.54
N ALA A 152 12.09 -10.99 -17.19
CA ALA A 152 12.51 -9.61 -17.30
C ALA A 152 13.80 -9.35 -16.50
N PRO A 153 14.65 -8.41 -16.94
CA PRO A 153 15.82 -8.04 -16.18
C PRO A 153 15.43 -7.25 -14.92
N TYR A 154 16.10 -7.51 -13.81
CA TYR A 154 16.07 -6.64 -12.64
C TYR A 154 16.83 -5.34 -12.91
N SER A 155 16.26 -4.21 -12.48
CA SER A 155 16.93 -2.91 -12.44
C SER A 155 17.59 -2.65 -11.08
N LEU A 156 17.10 -3.30 -10.03
CA LEU A 156 17.66 -3.24 -8.68
C LEU A 156 18.79 -4.27 -8.49
N ASP A 157 19.75 -3.96 -7.62
CA ASP A 157 20.76 -4.95 -7.23
C ASP A 157 20.19 -6.00 -6.26
N GLU A 158 20.80 -7.18 -6.27
CA GLU A 158 20.33 -8.32 -5.48
C GLU A 158 20.29 -8.02 -3.97
N ASN A 159 21.20 -7.19 -3.45
CA ASN A 159 21.22 -6.88 -2.03
C ASN A 159 20.02 -6.03 -1.63
N SER A 160 19.67 -5.02 -2.44
CA SER A 160 18.44 -4.24 -2.25
C SER A 160 17.20 -5.12 -2.31
N LEU A 161 17.10 -6.00 -3.29
CA LEU A 161 15.95 -6.93 -3.42
C LEU A 161 15.83 -7.87 -2.21
N ARG A 162 16.96 -8.45 -1.78
CA ARG A 162 16.99 -9.42 -0.68
C ARG A 162 16.78 -8.79 0.69
N SER A 163 17.21 -7.55 0.91
CA SER A 163 17.08 -6.90 2.22
C SER A 163 15.65 -6.52 2.57
N ALA A 164 14.78 -6.34 1.57
CA ALA A 164 13.35 -6.07 1.79
C ALA A 164 12.58 -7.26 2.40
N ILE A 165 13.17 -8.46 2.39
CA ILE A 165 12.50 -9.68 2.85
C ILE A 165 12.74 -9.87 4.34
N TYR A 166 11.71 -9.70 5.16
CA TYR A 166 11.76 -10.07 6.58
C TYR A 166 11.32 -11.53 6.74
N ILE A 167 12.28 -12.38 7.13
CA ILE A 167 12.06 -13.80 7.42
C ILE A 167 12.00 -13.95 8.95
N PRO A 168 10.84 -14.32 9.53
CA PRO A 168 10.75 -14.58 10.97
C PRO A 168 11.76 -15.61 11.45
N SER A 169 12.25 -15.46 12.68
CA SER A 169 13.28 -16.35 13.24
C SER A 169 12.85 -17.82 13.37
N ASN A 170 11.55 -18.07 13.42
CA ASN A 170 10.92 -19.39 13.48
C ASN A 170 10.48 -19.92 12.09
N PHE A 171 10.81 -19.23 11.00
CA PHE A 171 10.56 -19.72 9.65
C PHE A 171 11.24 -21.08 9.45
N THR A 172 10.49 -22.01 8.85
CA THR A 172 10.79 -23.44 8.82
C THR A 172 11.50 -23.89 7.55
N TYR A 173 11.75 -22.97 6.61
CA TYR A 173 12.46 -23.24 5.36
C TYR A 173 11.85 -24.42 4.58
N GLY A 174 10.51 -24.43 4.52
CA GLY A 174 9.74 -25.35 3.71
C GLY A 174 9.15 -26.54 4.46
N GLU A 175 9.39 -26.74 5.76
CA GLU A 175 8.61 -27.74 6.52
C GLU A 175 7.12 -27.40 6.49
N ILE A 176 6.80 -26.13 6.74
CA ILE A 176 5.49 -25.52 6.55
C ILE A 176 5.52 -24.70 5.25
N PRO A 177 4.47 -24.75 4.41
CA PRO A 177 4.41 -23.95 3.18
C PRO A 177 4.59 -22.45 3.45
N ALA A 178 5.52 -21.82 2.73
CA ALA A 178 5.79 -20.39 2.88
C ALA A 178 4.68 -19.54 2.24
N VAL A 179 4.28 -18.48 2.93
CA VAL A 179 3.32 -17.48 2.42
C VAL A 179 3.99 -16.11 2.42
N LEU A 180 4.20 -15.55 1.24
CA LEU A 180 4.76 -14.22 1.05
C LEU A 180 3.63 -13.20 1.20
N LEU A 181 3.80 -12.29 2.15
CA LEU A 181 2.86 -11.23 2.48
C LEU A 181 3.31 -9.93 1.80
N VAL A 182 2.56 -9.49 0.78
CA VAL A 182 2.90 -8.33 -0.06
C VAL A 182 1.95 -7.18 0.23
N SER A 183 2.47 -6.10 0.81
CA SER A 183 1.67 -4.97 1.29
C SER A 183 1.02 -4.15 0.17
N GLY A 184 0.14 -3.24 0.59
CA GLY A 184 -0.49 -2.24 -0.25
C GLY A 184 0.22 -0.90 -0.29
N THR A 185 -0.35 0.03 -1.04
CA THR A 185 0.12 1.41 -1.14
C THR A 185 0.20 2.05 0.25
N GLY A 186 1.32 2.71 0.55
CA GLY A 186 1.49 3.45 1.79
C GLY A 186 1.79 2.60 3.03
N ALA A 187 1.97 1.28 2.89
CA ALA A 187 2.24 0.37 4.00
C ALA A 187 3.56 -0.41 3.83
N LEU A 188 4.10 -0.89 4.95
CA LEU A 188 5.08 -1.97 5.00
C LEU A 188 4.36 -3.26 5.40
N ALA A 189 4.81 -4.41 4.90
CA ALA A 189 4.14 -5.69 5.11
C ALA A 189 3.95 -6.05 6.60
N GLY A 190 4.92 -5.74 7.47
CA GLY A 190 4.80 -5.99 8.91
C GLY A 190 3.57 -5.31 9.53
N GLY A 191 3.42 -4.00 9.36
CA GLY A 191 2.27 -3.23 9.85
C GLY A 191 0.98 -3.59 9.11
N ASN A 192 1.08 -3.96 7.83
CA ASN A 192 -0.08 -4.30 7.01
C ASN A 192 -0.73 -5.63 7.43
N PHE A 193 0.08 -6.66 7.74
CA PHE A 193 -0.41 -8.02 7.97
C PHE A 193 -0.23 -8.51 9.41
N GLY A 194 0.69 -7.93 10.16
CA GLY A 194 0.94 -8.24 11.57
C GLY A 194 -0.32 -8.24 12.43
N PRO A 195 -1.28 -7.30 12.28
CA PRO A 195 -2.50 -7.32 13.08
C PRO A 195 -3.61 -8.22 12.52
N ASN A 196 -3.45 -8.90 11.38
CA ASN A 196 -4.54 -9.65 10.74
C ASN A 196 -4.11 -11.05 10.26
N PHE A 197 -3.98 -11.29 8.95
CA PHE A 197 -3.58 -12.57 8.37
C PHE A 197 -2.24 -13.08 8.93
N GLY A 198 -1.26 -12.18 9.06
CA GLY A 198 0.06 -12.51 9.62
C GLY A 198 -0.06 -13.07 11.03
N LYS A 199 -0.91 -12.50 11.88
CA LYS A 199 -1.17 -12.97 13.25
C LYS A 199 -1.70 -14.40 13.30
N GLU A 200 -2.62 -14.74 12.41
CA GLU A 200 -3.25 -16.06 12.36
C GLU A 200 -2.36 -17.13 11.72
N PHE A 201 -1.44 -16.71 10.83
CA PHE A 201 -0.44 -17.60 10.25
C PHE A 201 0.69 -17.92 11.22
N GLN A 202 1.07 -16.97 12.09
CA GLN A 202 2.12 -17.18 13.09
C GLN A 202 1.81 -18.39 13.99
N GLY A 203 2.66 -19.42 13.91
CA GLY A 203 2.53 -20.65 14.69
C GLY A 203 1.47 -21.64 14.18
N SER A 204 0.87 -21.37 13.02
CA SER A 204 0.03 -22.33 12.31
C SER A 204 0.87 -23.47 11.73
N ASP A 205 0.24 -24.60 11.42
CA ASP A 205 0.87 -25.76 10.78
C ASP A 205 0.72 -25.78 9.25
N TYR A 206 0.13 -24.73 8.67
CA TYR A 206 -0.22 -24.67 7.24
C TYR A 206 0.34 -23.44 6.50
N ALA A 207 0.74 -22.39 7.21
CA ALA A 207 1.25 -21.16 6.62
C ALA A 207 2.43 -20.61 7.42
N ASP A 208 3.56 -20.42 6.73
CA ASP A 208 4.79 -19.86 7.30
C ASP A 208 5.04 -18.45 6.71
N PRO A 209 4.67 -17.38 7.43
CA PRO A 209 4.61 -16.04 6.85
C PRO A 209 6.00 -15.42 6.65
N VAL A 210 6.20 -14.78 5.49
CA VAL A 210 7.38 -13.96 5.17
C VAL A 210 6.89 -12.60 4.70
N TYR A 211 7.43 -11.52 5.27
CA TYR A 211 6.94 -10.16 5.03
C TYR A 211 7.83 -9.45 4.01
N ILE A 212 7.24 -8.91 2.94
CA ILE A 212 7.97 -8.21 1.87
C ILE A 212 7.87 -6.70 2.10
N ASN A 213 8.81 -6.16 2.88
CA ASN A 213 8.85 -4.74 3.27
C ASN A 213 9.53 -3.91 2.18
N ILE A 214 8.76 -3.56 1.17
CA ILE A 214 9.21 -2.76 0.04
C ILE A 214 9.55 -1.32 0.51
N PRO A 215 10.79 -0.84 0.27
CA PRO A 215 11.22 0.50 0.69
C PRO A 215 10.30 1.62 0.17
N GLY A 216 10.15 2.69 0.95
CA GLY A 216 9.30 3.82 0.56
C GLY A 216 7.79 3.52 0.61
N LYS A 217 7.40 2.43 1.30
CA LYS A 217 6.00 2.04 1.54
C LYS A 217 5.18 1.89 0.23
N GLN A 218 5.79 1.35 -0.82
CA GLN A 218 5.13 1.12 -2.13
C GLN A 218 4.52 2.38 -2.76
N LEU A 219 5.16 3.54 -2.57
CA LEU A 219 4.76 4.80 -3.19
C LEU A 219 5.55 5.11 -4.48
N ALA A 220 6.59 4.33 -4.80
CA ALA A 220 7.43 4.52 -5.97
C ALA A 220 6.84 3.87 -7.23
N ASP A 221 7.64 3.72 -8.30
CA ASP A 221 7.20 3.10 -9.56
C ASP A 221 6.85 1.61 -9.35
N LEU A 222 5.58 1.25 -9.54
CA LEU A 222 5.06 -0.11 -9.34
C LEU A 222 5.79 -1.19 -10.15
N GLN A 223 6.41 -0.82 -11.27
CA GLN A 223 7.20 -1.74 -12.09
C GLN A 223 8.51 -2.13 -11.41
N ILE A 224 9.10 -1.20 -10.65
CA ILE A 224 10.27 -1.44 -9.80
C ILE A 224 9.82 -2.19 -8.55
N GLU A 225 8.68 -1.83 -7.97
CA GLU A 225 8.17 -2.53 -6.77
C GLU A 225 7.87 -4.01 -7.04
N ALA A 226 7.41 -4.35 -8.25
CA ALA A 226 7.21 -5.73 -8.69
C ALA A 226 8.50 -6.57 -8.72
N GLU A 227 9.68 -5.94 -8.85
CA GLU A 227 10.96 -6.66 -8.80
C GLU A 227 11.19 -7.32 -7.44
N TYR A 228 10.80 -6.65 -6.34
CA TYR A 228 10.89 -7.23 -5.00
C TYR A 228 10.06 -8.50 -4.87
N VAL A 229 8.84 -8.51 -5.43
CA VAL A 229 7.98 -9.70 -5.40
C VAL A 229 8.55 -10.83 -6.25
N ALA A 230 8.97 -10.53 -7.49
CA ALA A 230 9.59 -11.51 -8.38
C ALA A 230 10.83 -12.16 -7.77
N TYR A 231 11.68 -11.34 -7.13
CA TYR A 231 12.86 -11.83 -6.43
C TYR A 231 12.48 -12.66 -5.20
N ALA A 232 11.58 -12.16 -4.34
CA ALA A 232 11.18 -12.82 -3.11
C ALA A 232 10.58 -14.20 -3.36
N VAL A 233 9.67 -14.34 -4.34
CA VAL A 233 9.06 -15.63 -4.71
C VAL A 233 10.15 -16.66 -5.04
N ASN A 234 11.08 -16.27 -5.90
CA ASN A 234 12.13 -17.15 -6.36
C ASN A 234 13.16 -17.45 -5.25
N TYR A 235 13.53 -16.44 -4.47
CA TYR A 235 14.49 -16.55 -3.38
C TYR A 235 13.95 -17.45 -2.26
N ILE A 236 12.74 -17.19 -1.75
CA ILE A 236 12.12 -17.96 -0.67
C ILE A 236 11.90 -19.42 -1.10
N SER A 237 11.44 -19.64 -2.34
CA SER A 237 11.33 -21.01 -2.89
C SER A 237 12.70 -21.71 -2.90
N ALA A 238 13.74 -21.06 -3.43
CA ALA A 238 15.07 -21.66 -3.57
C ALA A 238 15.77 -21.97 -2.23
N ILE A 239 15.55 -21.15 -1.19
CA ILE A 239 16.10 -21.42 0.16
C ILE A 239 15.23 -22.38 0.98
N SER A 240 14.04 -22.74 0.49
CA SER A 240 13.10 -23.66 1.11
C SER A 240 13.04 -24.98 0.34
N ASP A 241 14.21 -25.52 -0.03
CA ASP A 241 14.37 -26.75 -0.81
C ASP A 241 13.61 -26.77 -2.15
N ASN A 242 13.48 -25.61 -2.81
CA ASN A 242 12.73 -25.44 -4.06
C ASN A 242 11.25 -25.81 -3.95
N LYS A 243 10.68 -25.73 -2.73
CA LYS A 243 9.23 -25.88 -2.54
C LYS A 243 8.49 -24.67 -3.09
N ASN A 244 7.25 -24.91 -3.50
CA ASN A 244 6.36 -23.83 -3.92
C ASN A 244 6.00 -22.96 -2.72
N VAL A 245 5.71 -21.70 -3.02
CA VAL A 245 5.28 -20.69 -2.06
C VAL A 245 3.90 -20.19 -2.47
N SER A 246 3.17 -19.60 -1.53
CA SER A 246 1.96 -18.83 -1.83
C SER A 246 2.25 -17.34 -1.72
N VAL A 247 1.48 -16.53 -2.43
CA VAL A 247 1.53 -15.07 -2.35
C VAL A 247 0.16 -14.58 -1.87
N LEU A 248 0.12 -13.95 -0.70
CA LEU A 248 -1.04 -13.23 -0.23
C LEU A 248 -0.73 -11.73 -0.29
N SER A 249 -1.56 -10.99 -1.00
CA SER A 249 -1.35 -9.57 -1.22
C SER A 249 -2.56 -8.75 -0.80
N TRP A 250 -2.33 -7.47 -0.55
CA TRP A 250 -3.39 -6.50 -0.32
C TRP A 250 -3.22 -5.29 -1.23
N SER A 251 -4.32 -4.70 -1.71
CA SER A 251 -4.31 -3.46 -2.48
C SER A 251 -3.35 -3.56 -3.69
N ALA A 252 -2.54 -2.52 -3.93
CA ALA A 252 -1.46 -2.46 -4.93
C ALA A 252 -0.45 -3.60 -4.87
N GLY A 253 -0.30 -4.28 -3.72
CA GLY A 253 0.44 -5.53 -3.60
C GLY A 253 -0.01 -6.58 -4.61
N SER A 254 -1.30 -6.55 -4.94
CA SER A 254 -1.92 -7.42 -5.93
C SER A 254 -1.47 -7.07 -7.35
N SER A 255 -1.48 -5.79 -7.71
CA SER A 255 -1.01 -5.32 -9.01
C SER A 255 0.48 -5.60 -9.24
N ILE A 256 1.33 -5.37 -8.24
CA ILE A 256 2.77 -5.64 -8.37
C ILE A 256 3.08 -7.15 -8.36
N SER A 257 2.29 -7.94 -7.64
CA SER A 257 2.40 -9.41 -7.68
C SER A 257 1.98 -9.94 -9.05
N GLN A 258 0.88 -9.44 -9.61
CA GLN A 258 0.43 -9.82 -10.94
C GLN A 258 1.40 -9.35 -12.03
N TRP A 259 2.01 -8.17 -11.88
CA TRP A 259 3.08 -7.69 -12.75
C TRP A 259 4.30 -8.62 -12.69
N ALA A 260 4.75 -8.99 -11.48
CA ALA A 260 5.84 -9.93 -11.27
C ALA A 260 5.56 -11.28 -11.97
N VAL A 261 4.36 -11.84 -11.80
CA VAL A 261 3.97 -13.10 -12.44
C VAL A 261 3.83 -12.97 -13.97
N THR A 262 3.47 -11.80 -14.47
CA THR A 262 3.38 -11.49 -15.90
C THR A 262 4.77 -11.42 -16.55
N TYR A 263 5.73 -10.71 -15.96
CA TYR A 263 7.02 -10.41 -16.59
C TYR A 263 8.22 -11.23 -16.09
N TRP A 264 8.08 -11.98 -14.99
CA TRP A 264 9.04 -13.00 -14.54
C TRP A 264 8.40 -14.39 -14.57
N PRO A 265 8.24 -15.03 -15.75
CA PRO A 265 7.55 -16.31 -15.87
C PRO A 265 8.10 -17.44 -14.99
N SER A 266 9.35 -17.37 -14.53
CA SER A 266 9.95 -18.34 -13.61
C SER A 266 9.29 -18.40 -12.23
N THR A 267 8.51 -17.38 -11.86
CA THR A 267 7.71 -17.34 -10.64
C THR A 267 6.49 -18.28 -10.73
N ARG A 268 5.89 -18.40 -11.92
CA ARG A 268 4.65 -19.18 -12.16
C ARG A 268 4.77 -20.65 -11.78
N SER A 269 5.95 -21.24 -11.92
CA SER A 269 6.18 -22.66 -11.61
C SER A 269 6.42 -22.93 -10.12
N VAL A 270 6.61 -21.88 -9.32
CA VAL A 270 6.90 -21.98 -7.88
C VAL A 270 5.88 -21.26 -7.01
N ILE A 271 4.85 -20.63 -7.59
CA ILE A 271 3.69 -20.12 -6.85
C ILE A 271 2.61 -21.20 -6.91
N SER A 272 2.16 -21.69 -5.74
CA SER A 272 1.00 -22.57 -5.65
C SER A 272 -0.30 -21.78 -5.75
N ASP A 273 -0.38 -20.66 -5.01
CA ASP A 273 -1.58 -19.84 -4.89
C ASP A 273 -1.24 -18.35 -4.85
N PHE A 274 -2.07 -17.56 -5.52
CA PHE A 274 -2.10 -16.11 -5.43
C PHE A 274 -3.42 -15.65 -4.80
N ILE A 275 -3.36 -14.93 -3.69
CA ILE A 275 -4.52 -14.56 -2.88
C ILE A 275 -4.57 -13.03 -2.76
N PRO A 276 -5.09 -12.31 -3.77
CA PRO A 276 -5.29 -10.88 -3.69
C PRO A 276 -6.51 -10.52 -2.84
N ILE A 277 -6.28 -9.78 -1.76
CA ILE A 277 -7.31 -9.20 -0.88
C ILE A 277 -7.49 -7.73 -1.25
N SER A 278 -8.71 -7.34 -1.61
CA SER A 278 -9.02 -5.98 -2.09
C SER A 278 -8.06 -5.54 -3.21
N GLY A 279 -7.78 -6.43 -4.17
CA GLY A 279 -6.82 -6.15 -5.23
C GLY A 279 -7.30 -5.08 -6.22
N ASP A 280 -6.36 -4.35 -6.80
CA ASP A 280 -6.56 -3.25 -7.74
C ASP A 280 -6.07 -3.60 -9.16
N LEU A 281 -6.37 -4.82 -9.63
CA LEU A 281 -5.85 -5.37 -10.90
C LEU A 281 -6.36 -4.65 -12.16
N HIS A 282 -7.29 -3.71 -12.00
CA HIS A 282 -7.72 -2.75 -13.01
C HIS A 282 -7.57 -1.29 -12.53
N GLY A 283 -6.71 -1.03 -11.53
CA GLY A 283 -6.59 0.28 -10.90
C GLY A 283 -7.85 0.71 -10.17
N THR A 284 -8.02 2.01 -9.99
CA THR A 284 -9.16 2.63 -9.32
C THR A 284 -9.49 4.00 -9.92
N GLU A 285 -10.79 4.32 -9.99
CA GLU A 285 -11.29 5.62 -10.43
C GLU A 285 -11.07 6.73 -9.39
N THR A 286 -10.76 6.37 -8.14
CA THR A 286 -10.63 7.31 -7.01
C THR A 286 -9.17 7.63 -6.67
N ALA A 287 -8.19 7.11 -7.43
CA ALA A 287 -6.75 7.23 -7.14
C ALA A 287 -6.32 8.66 -6.82
N TYR A 288 -6.80 9.63 -7.61
CA TYR A 288 -6.38 11.03 -7.48
C TYR A 288 -6.93 11.75 -6.25
N PHE A 289 -7.92 11.19 -5.54
CA PHE A 289 -8.36 11.74 -4.26
C PHE A 289 -7.26 11.63 -3.18
N LEU A 290 -6.29 10.73 -3.33
CA LEU A 290 -5.10 10.65 -2.47
C LEU A 290 -4.02 11.71 -2.83
N CYS A 291 -4.24 12.50 -3.90
CA CYS A 291 -3.31 13.52 -4.36
C CYS A 291 -4.00 14.89 -4.52
N PRO A 292 -4.27 15.59 -3.40
CA PRO A 292 -4.88 16.92 -3.42
C PRO A 292 -4.13 17.89 -4.33
N GLY A 293 -4.87 18.53 -5.25
CA GLY A 293 -4.32 19.50 -6.20
C GLY A 293 -3.65 18.91 -7.45
N PHE A 294 -3.62 17.58 -7.64
CA PHE A 294 -3.24 17.00 -8.92
C PHE A 294 -4.23 17.41 -10.04
N PRO A 295 -3.80 17.68 -11.29
CA PRO A 295 -2.43 17.61 -11.84
C PRO A 295 -1.61 18.90 -11.70
N ARG A 296 -2.07 19.89 -10.92
CA ARG A 296 -1.29 21.12 -10.68
C ARG A 296 -0.11 20.85 -9.73
N LEU A 297 -0.29 19.95 -8.78
CA LEU A 297 0.74 19.49 -7.85
C LEU A 297 1.13 18.05 -8.15
N PRO A 298 2.38 17.66 -7.86
CA PRO A 298 2.85 16.30 -8.12
C PRO A 298 2.22 15.30 -7.14
N CYS A 299 2.21 14.03 -7.53
CA CYS A 299 1.62 12.90 -6.81
C CYS A 299 2.65 11.76 -6.69
N ALA A 300 2.44 10.81 -5.79
CA ALA A 300 3.34 9.64 -5.73
C ALA A 300 3.22 8.80 -7.03
N PRO A 301 4.33 8.32 -7.61
CA PRO A 301 4.30 7.50 -8.83
C PRO A 301 3.30 6.34 -8.78
N ALA A 302 3.28 5.59 -7.67
CA ALA A 302 2.38 4.46 -7.49
C ALA A 302 0.90 4.84 -7.63
N ILE A 303 0.50 6.00 -7.10
CA ILE A 303 -0.89 6.46 -7.13
C ILE A 303 -1.29 6.79 -8.58
N LEU A 304 -0.40 7.40 -9.36
CA LEU A 304 -0.67 7.66 -10.78
C LEU A 304 -0.81 6.37 -11.59
N GLN A 305 -0.01 5.36 -11.27
CA GLN A 305 -0.05 4.05 -11.93
C GLN A 305 -1.27 3.22 -11.50
N GLN A 306 -1.87 3.49 -10.34
CA GLN A 306 -3.10 2.85 -9.88
C GLN A 306 -4.37 3.50 -10.43
N GLU A 307 -4.28 4.61 -11.17
CA GLU A 307 -5.48 5.15 -11.82
C GLU A 307 -6.04 4.13 -12.83
N TYR A 308 -7.37 4.01 -12.88
CA TYR A 308 -8.09 2.97 -13.61
C TYR A 308 -7.67 2.81 -15.09
N ASN A 309 -7.34 3.92 -15.75
CA ASN A 309 -6.92 3.96 -17.15
C ASN A 309 -5.44 4.34 -17.33
N SER A 310 -4.61 4.17 -16.30
CA SER A 310 -3.19 4.44 -16.36
C SER A 310 -2.50 3.59 -17.44
N THR A 311 -1.37 4.07 -17.94
CA THR A 311 -0.58 3.33 -18.93
C THR A 311 -0.10 2.00 -18.33
N PHE A 312 0.24 1.97 -17.05
CA PHE A 312 0.64 0.79 -16.29
C PHE A 312 -0.46 -0.27 -16.25
N VAL A 313 -1.67 0.11 -15.82
CA VAL A 313 -2.82 -0.81 -15.76
C VAL A 313 -3.16 -1.32 -17.15
N ALA A 314 -3.21 -0.43 -18.13
CA ALA A 314 -3.52 -0.80 -19.51
C ALA A 314 -2.46 -1.75 -20.10
N THR A 315 -1.18 -1.52 -19.81
CA THR A 315 -0.05 -2.37 -20.22
C THR A 315 -0.14 -3.76 -19.56
N LEU A 316 -0.33 -3.81 -18.23
CA LEU A 316 -0.47 -5.07 -17.50
C LEU A 316 -1.60 -5.92 -18.07
N ARG A 317 -2.76 -5.31 -18.31
CA ARG A 317 -3.94 -6.00 -18.83
C ARG A 317 -3.76 -6.45 -20.26
N ASN A 318 -3.13 -5.64 -21.12
CA ASN A 318 -2.84 -6.01 -22.51
C ASN A 318 -1.80 -7.15 -22.62
N ALA A 319 -0.88 -7.27 -21.65
CA ALA A 319 0.01 -8.43 -21.48
C ALA A 319 -0.72 -9.70 -20.99
N GLY A 320 -2.06 -9.67 -20.88
CA GLY A 320 -2.87 -10.77 -20.36
C GLY A 320 -2.86 -10.88 -18.83
N GLY A 321 -2.44 -9.82 -18.13
CA GLY A 321 -2.43 -9.71 -16.67
C GLY A 321 -3.82 -9.56 -16.05
N SER A 322 -4.86 -9.31 -16.86
CA SER A 322 -6.26 -9.36 -16.40
C SER A 322 -6.75 -10.79 -16.11
N SER A 323 -6.00 -11.81 -16.55
CA SER A 323 -6.30 -13.21 -16.28
C SER A 323 -5.21 -13.86 -15.44
N ALA A 324 -5.60 -14.78 -14.56
CA ALA A 324 -4.70 -15.52 -13.70
C ALA A 324 -3.62 -16.29 -14.49
N TYR A 325 -2.43 -16.38 -13.89
CA TYR A 325 -1.30 -17.19 -14.36
C TYR A 325 -1.04 -18.41 -13.47
N VAL A 326 -1.58 -18.40 -12.26
CA VAL A 326 -1.52 -19.45 -11.22
C VAL A 326 -2.89 -19.49 -10.52
N PRO A 327 -3.24 -20.55 -9.78
CA PRO A 327 -4.46 -20.57 -8.97
C PRO A 327 -4.65 -19.26 -8.19
N THR A 328 -5.79 -18.60 -8.38
CA THR A 328 -6.01 -17.24 -7.83
C THR A 328 -7.32 -17.13 -7.05
N THR A 329 -7.24 -16.65 -5.81
CA THR A 329 -8.38 -16.45 -4.88
C THR A 329 -8.55 -14.96 -4.61
N SER A 330 -9.42 -14.29 -5.37
CA SER A 330 -9.70 -12.86 -5.19
C SER A 330 -10.87 -12.65 -4.24
N VAL A 331 -10.69 -11.82 -3.21
CA VAL A 331 -11.74 -11.44 -2.25
C VAL A 331 -11.80 -9.93 -2.10
N TYR A 332 -12.98 -9.34 -2.22
CA TYR A 332 -13.18 -7.88 -2.22
C TYR A 332 -14.57 -7.49 -1.69
N SER A 333 -14.74 -6.20 -1.39
CA SER A 333 -15.96 -5.63 -0.80
C SER A 333 -16.54 -4.54 -1.70
N ILE A 334 -17.86 -4.47 -1.84
CA ILE A 334 -18.53 -3.36 -2.53
C ILE A 334 -18.39 -2.03 -1.77
N PHE A 335 -18.04 -2.09 -0.47
CA PHE A 335 -17.82 -0.93 0.39
C PHE A 335 -16.37 -0.44 0.42
N ASP A 336 -15.51 -1.00 -0.44
CA ASP A 336 -14.13 -0.54 -0.60
C ASP A 336 -14.10 0.93 -1.04
N GLU A 337 -13.59 1.81 -0.20
CA GLU A 337 -13.57 3.26 -0.42
C GLU A 337 -12.39 3.71 -1.29
N ILE A 338 -11.35 2.88 -1.42
CA ILE A 338 -10.10 3.21 -2.12
C ILE A 338 -10.11 2.66 -3.54
N ILE A 339 -10.62 1.46 -3.74
CA ILE A 339 -10.66 0.81 -5.05
C ILE A 339 -12.10 0.79 -5.54
N GLN A 340 -12.34 1.49 -6.64
CA GLN A 340 -13.64 1.49 -7.31
C GLN A 340 -13.46 1.42 -8.83
N PRO A 341 -14.35 0.70 -9.55
CA PRO A 341 -15.44 -0.14 -9.05
C PRO A 341 -14.98 -1.43 -8.34
N GLN A 342 -15.75 -1.92 -7.35
CA GLN A 342 -15.54 -3.23 -6.67
C GLN A 342 -16.81 -4.10 -6.61
N GLU A 343 -17.66 -4.03 -7.64
CA GLU A 343 -18.91 -4.78 -7.70
C GLU A 343 -18.98 -5.72 -8.91
N ASN A 344 -19.45 -6.94 -8.67
CA ASN A 344 -19.70 -7.98 -9.68
C ASN A 344 -18.48 -8.23 -10.59
N THR A 345 -18.72 -8.59 -11.85
CA THR A 345 -17.66 -8.74 -12.87
C THR A 345 -17.03 -7.42 -13.30
N GLY A 346 -17.54 -6.29 -12.81
CA GLY A 346 -16.96 -4.96 -13.03
C GLY A 346 -15.89 -4.59 -12.01
N ALA A 347 -15.77 -5.34 -10.92
CA ALA A 347 -14.80 -5.10 -9.86
C ALA A 347 -13.37 -5.06 -10.39
N SER A 348 -12.58 -4.11 -9.91
CA SER A 348 -11.15 -4.01 -10.21
C SER A 348 -10.38 -5.26 -9.75
N ALA A 349 -10.80 -5.84 -8.62
CA ALA A 349 -10.27 -7.09 -8.10
C ALA A 349 -10.67 -8.34 -8.93
N TYR A 350 -11.58 -8.22 -9.90
CA TYR A 350 -12.07 -9.38 -10.65
C TYR A 350 -10.99 -9.95 -11.58
N VAL A 351 -10.70 -11.24 -11.43
CA VAL A 351 -9.69 -11.97 -12.21
C VAL A 351 -10.36 -12.92 -13.21
N PHE A 352 -9.91 -12.89 -14.47
CA PHE A 352 -10.35 -13.85 -15.49
C PHE A 352 -9.54 -15.16 -15.44
N ASP A 353 -10.06 -16.25 -16.02
CA ASP A 353 -9.37 -17.55 -16.09
C ASP A 353 -9.21 -18.08 -17.53
N GLU A 354 -8.67 -17.26 -18.42
CA GLU A 354 -8.41 -17.65 -19.82
C GLU A 354 -7.42 -18.83 -19.91
N ARG A 355 -6.50 -18.93 -18.94
CA ARG A 355 -5.47 -19.98 -18.86
C ARG A 355 -5.94 -21.26 -18.18
N LYS A 356 -7.14 -21.27 -17.59
CA LYS A 356 -7.74 -22.42 -16.88
C LYS A 356 -6.84 -22.93 -15.75
N VAL A 357 -6.23 -22.00 -15.03
CA VAL A 357 -5.38 -22.28 -13.85
C VAL A 357 -6.21 -22.41 -12.58
N GLY A 358 -7.49 -22.01 -12.63
CA GLY A 358 -8.39 -21.99 -11.49
C GLY A 358 -8.46 -20.60 -10.88
N VAL A 359 -9.66 -20.00 -10.88
CA VAL A 359 -9.92 -18.70 -10.26
C VAL A 359 -11.19 -18.76 -9.43
N SER A 360 -11.15 -18.17 -8.24
CA SER A 360 -12.34 -17.78 -7.49
C SER A 360 -12.36 -16.27 -7.27
N ASN A 361 -13.51 -15.65 -7.53
CA ASN A 361 -13.75 -14.24 -7.26
C ASN A 361 -14.90 -14.17 -6.25
N THR A 362 -14.62 -13.67 -5.05
CA THR A 362 -15.60 -13.54 -3.98
C THR A 362 -15.81 -12.07 -3.65
N GLU A 363 -16.93 -11.54 -4.12
CA GLU A 363 -17.50 -10.32 -3.56
C GLU A 363 -18.15 -10.68 -2.22
N LEU A 364 -17.67 -10.08 -1.13
CA LEU A 364 -18.14 -10.38 0.22
C LEU A 364 -19.65 -10.23 0.34
N GLN A 365 -20.25 -9.20 -0.26
CA GLN A 365 -21.67 -8.90 -0.14
C GLN A 365 -22.59 -9.85 -0.91
N ASN A 366 -22.04 -10.55 -1.91
CA ASN A 366 -22.73 -11.64 -2.61
C ASN A 366 -22.69 -12.95 -1.80
N ALA A 367 -21.57 -13.23 -1.11
CA ALA A 367 -21.42 -14.44 -0.30
C ALA A 367 -22.06 -14.31 1.10
N CYS A 368 -21.84 -13.17 1.74
CA CYS A 368 -22.45 -12.73 2.99
C CYS A 368 -23.32 -11.51 2.71
N THR A 369 -24.64 -11.64 2.75
CA THR A 369 -25.54 -10.50 2.47
C THR A 369 -25.25 -9.33 3.43
N VAL A 370 -25.58 -8.09 3.02
CA VAL A 370 -25.40 -6.88 3.86
C VAL A 370 -26.18 -6.90 5.19
N ALA A 371 -27.10 -7.85 5.37
CA ALA A 371 -27.82 -8.09 6.61
C ALA A 371 -27.07 -9.02 7.59
N GLN A 372 -25.99 -9.66 7.15
CA GLN A 372 -25.16 -10.56 7.94
C GLN A 372 -23.87 -9.85 8.39
N PRO A 373 -23.36 -10.14 9.60
CA PRO A 373 -22.12 -9.55 10.12
C PRO A 373 -20.91 -9.61 9.16
N GLY A 374 -20.71 -10.73 8.47
CA GLY A 374 -19.61 -10.90 7.51
C GLY A 374 -19.78 -10.15 6.19
N GLY A 375 -20.95 -9.54 5.98
CA GLY A 375 -21.34 -8.80 4.77
C GLY A 375 -21.64 -7.33 4.99
N THR A 376 -21.49 -6.81 6.23
CA THR A 376 -21.66 -5.39 6.53
C THR A 376 -20.58 -4.53 5.86
N LEU A 377 -20.42 -3.28 6.30
CA LEU A 377 -19.35 -2.41 5.82
C LEU A 377 -17.98 -3.01 6.19
N TYR A 378 -17.23 -3.40 5.16
CA TYR A 378 -15.80 -3.70 5.23
C TYR A 378 -15.13 -2.77 4.21
N THR A 379 -14.28 -1.88 4.72
CA THR A 379 -13.45 -0.95 3.97
C THR A 379 -12.40 -1.69 3.17
N HIS A 380 -11.57 -0.96 2.43
CA HIS A 380 -10.46 -1.49 1.65
C HIS A 380 -9.51 -2.38 2.49
N GLU A 381 -9.03 -1.85 3.62
CA GLU A 381 -8.28 -2.56 4.65
C GLU A 381 -9.17 -3.47 5.49
N GLY A 382 -10.45 -3.15 5.65
CA GLY A 382 -11.38 -3.92 6.47
C GLY A 382 -11.55 -5.37 6.02
N VAL A 383 -11.42 -5.65 4.72
CA VAL A 383 -11.41 -7.03 4.19
C VAL A 383 -10.30 -7.87 4.84
N LEU A 384 -9.21 -7.27 5.33
CA LEU A 384 -8.11 -7.97 5.97
C LEU A 384 -8.49 -8.65 7.30
N TYR A 385 -9.51 -8.14 8.00
CA TYR A 385 -10.02 -8.78 9.22
C TYR A 385 -11.34 -9.55 9.00
N ASN A 386 -11.85 -9.61 7.75
CA ASN A 386 -13.07 -10.32 7.43
C ASN A 386 -12.90 -11.85 7.59
N ALA A 387 -13.83 -12.48 8.31
CA ALA A 387 -13.73 -13.90 8.62
C ALA A 387 -13.87 -14.81 7.38
N LEU A 388 -14.73 -14.47 6.43
CA LEU A 388 -14.89 -15.23 5.19
C LEU A 388 -13.67 -15.07 4.28
N ALA A 389 -13.11 -13.86 4.17
CA ALA A 389 -11.88 -13.61 3.42
C ALA A 389 -10.73 -14.48 3.94
N PHE A 390 -10.54 -14.52 5.26
CA PHE A 390 -9.54 -15.38 5.88
C PHE A 390 -9.81 -16.87 5.65
N ALA A 391 -11.06 -17.31 5.79
CA ALA A 391 -11.41 -18.71 5.58
C ALA A 391 -11.14 -19.17 4.15
N LEU A 392 -11.39 -18.32 3.14
CA LEU A 392 -11.06 -18.59 1.74
C LEU A 392 -9.56 -18.61 1.48
N ALA A 393 -8.80 -17.68 2.06
CA ALA A 393 -7.34 -17.71 1.95
C ALA A 393 -6.76 -18.97 2.59
N LYS A 394 -7.20 -19.32 3.80
CA LYS A 394 -6.80 -20.57 4.46
C LYS A 394 -7.18 -21.79 3.63
N ASP A 395 -8.38 -21.81 3.06
CA ASP A 395 -8.83 -22.90 2.19
C ASP A 395 -7.95 -23.05 0.95
N ALA A 396 -7.54 -21.95 0.32
CA ALA A 396 -6.58 -21.96 -0.80
C ALA A 396 -5.22 -22.52 -0.36
N LEU A 397 -4.71 -22.11 0.80
CA LEU A 397 -3.39 -22.54 1.29
C LEU A 397 -3.30 -24.05 1.65
N ILE A 398 -4.43 -24.71 1.88
CA ILE A 398 -4.47 -26.11 2.32
C ILE A 398 -5.08 -27.07 1.29
N HIS A 399 -5.42 -26.59 0.09
CA HIS A 399 -5.97 -27.40 -1.00
C HIS A 399 -5.32 -27.06 -2.34
N ASP A 400 -5.42 -27.99 -3.29
CA ASP A 400 -5.04 -27.69 -4.67
C ASP A 400 -6.08 -26.76 -5.31
N GLY A 401 -5.61 -25.66 -5.90
CA GLY A 401 -6.45 -24.70 -6.59
C GLY A 401 -6.96 -23.59 -5.65
N PRO A 402 -7.71 -22.61 -6.19
CA PRO A 402 -8.12 -21.44 -5.42
C PRO A 402 -9.09 -21.81 -4.30
N GLY A 403 -9.24 -20.90 -3.34
CA GLY A 403 -10.19 -20.96 -2.25
C GLY A 403 -11.62 -21.12 -2.78
N ASP A 404 -12.40 -21.98 -2.15
CA ASP A 404 -13.69 -22.43 -2.65
C ASP A 404 -14.77 -22.33 -1.57
N LEU A 405 -15.82 -21.56 -1.85
CA LEU A 405 -16.97 -21.39 -0.96
C LEU A 405 -17.66 -22.72 -0.59
N SER A 406 -17.53 -23.76 -1.40
CA SER A 406 -18.10 -25.08 -1.10
C SER A 406 -17.31 -25.88 -0.05
N ARG A 407 -16.05 -25.50 0.23
CA ARG A 407 -15.19 -26.12 1.24
C ARG A 407 -15.17 -25.35 2.56
N VAL A 408 -15.67 -24.12 2.57
CA VAL A 408 -15.76 -23.25 3.76
C VAL A 408 -17.17 -23.30 4.35
N ASP A 409 -17.30 -23.21 5.67
CA ASP A 409 -18.60 -23.01 6.33
C ASP A 409 -19.05 -21.54 6.20
N VAL A 410 -19.46 -21.17 4.98
CA VAL A 410 -19.86 -19.79 4.65
C VAL A 410 -20.94 -19.27 5.60
N VAL A 411 -21.88 -20.11 6.02
CA VAL A 411 -22.94 -19.70 6.94
C VAL A 411 -22.36 -19.28 8.28
N ALA A 412 -21.42 -20.05 8.84
CA ALA A 412 -20.76 -19.71 10.09
C ALA A 412 -19.85 -18.48 9.95
N GLU A 413 -19.06 -18.39 8.88
CA GLU A 413 -18.15 -17.27 8.66
C GLU A 413 -18.90 -15.96 8.43
N CYS A 414 -20.04 -15.97 7.73
CA CYS A 414 -20.88 -14.80 7.55
C CYS A 414 -21.55 -14.31 8.85
N GLN A 415 -21.56 -15.10 9.93
CA GLN A 415 -22.05 -14.65 11.25
C GLN A 415 -20.97 -13.99 12.11
N LYS A 416 -19.72 -13.95 11.65
CA LYS A 416 -18.62 -13.30 12.36
C LYS A 416 -18.38 -11.91 11.79
N ILE A 417 -18.11 -10.96 12.68
CA ILE A 417 -17.70 -9.59 12.32
C ILE A 417 -16.20 -9.53 12.00
N VAL A 418 -15.41 -10.39 12.65
CA VAL A 418 -13.97 -10.47 12.47
C VAL A 418 -13.51 -11.92 12.57
N ILE A 419 -12.31 -12.20 12.07
CA ILE A 419 -11.61 -13.45 12.34
C ILE A 419 -11.54 -13.70 13.86
N SER A 420 -11.81 -14.93 14.30
CA SER A 420 -12.05 -15.22 15.72
C SER A 420 -10.85 -15.01 16.65
N GLY A 421 -9.62 -15.00 16.12
CA GLY A 421 -8.41 -14.73 16.91
C GLY A 421 -8.03 -13.24 16.98
N LEU A 422 -8.77 -12.36 16.30
CA LEU A 422 -8.51 -10.92 16.31
C LEU A 422 -9.25 -10.19 17.42
N SER A 423 -8.54 -9.25 18.03
CA SER A 423 -9.02 -8.35 19.08
C SER A 423 -9.43 -6.99 18.50
N LEU A 424 -10.02 -6.14 19.32
CA LEU A 424 -10.30 -4.76 18.93
C LEU A 424 -9.02 -4.02 18.50
N THR A 425 -7.90 -4.22 19.20
CA THR A 425 -6.63 -3.59 18.85
C THR A 425 -6.17 -3.99 17.46
N ASP A 426 -6.40 -5.23 17.05
CA ASP A 426 -6.04 -5.74 15.73
C ASP A 426 -6.89 -5.10 14.62
N VAL A 427 -8.19 -4.93 14.88
CA VAL A 427 -9.11 -4.21 13.98
C VAL A 427 -8.67 -2.75 13.84
N LEU A 428 -8.46 -2.04 14.95
CA LEU A 428 -8.03 -0.64 14.94
C LEU A 428 -6.65 -0.46 14.26
N ALA A 429 -5.72 -1.39 14.47
CA ALA A 429 -4.43 -1.38 13.79
C ALA A 429 -4.56 -1.62 12.28
N THR A 430 -5.52 -2.43 11.85
CA THR A 430 -5.81 -2.65 10.42
C THR A 430 -6.46 -1.41 9.81
N GLU A 431 -7.48 -0.84 10.46
CA GLU A 431 -8.14 0.42 10.04
C GLU A 431 -7.14 1.59 9.97
N ALA A 432 -6.15 1.62 10.85
CA ALA A 432 -5.11 2.65 10.84
C ALA A 432 -4.20 2.64 9.59
N ILE A 433 -4.23 1.58 8.77
CA ILE A 433 -3.40 1.51 7.56
C ILE A 433 -3.78 2.60 6.56
N VAL A 434 -5.08 2.93 6.41
CA VAL A 434 -5.53 4.00 5.49
C VAL A 434 -4.99 5.37 5.93
N VAL A 435 -4.85 5.56 7.25
CA VAL A 435 -4.27 6.77 7.84
C VAL A 435 -2.79 6.84 7.45
N GLU A 436 -2.02 5.76 7.62
CA GLU A 436 -0.63 5.69 7.17
C GLU A 436 -0.47 5.96 5.67
N LEU A 437 -1.37 5.43 4.84
CA LEU A 437 -1.41 5.69 3.39
C LEU A 437 -1.55 7.19 3.09
N VAL A 438 -2.54 7.85 3.69
CA VAL A 438 -2.79 9.28 3.45
C VAL A 438 -1.59 10.13 3.86
N PHE A 439 -1.04 9.91 5.05
CA PHE A 439 0.16 10.64 5.50
C PHE A 439 1.38 10.33 4.64
N GLY A 440 1.58 9.07 4.27
CA GLY A 440 2.65 8.63 3.38
C GLY A 440 2.58 9.31 2.01
N ALA A 441 1.39 9.33 1.39
CA ALA A 441 1.14 10.00 0.12
C ALA A 441 1.44 11.50 0.21
N LEU A 442 0.95 12.19 1.26
CA LEU A 442 1.17 13.62 1.47
C LEU A 442 2.64 13.97 1.71
N THR A 443 3.40 13.12 2.40
CA THR A 443 4.79 13.39 2.79
C THR A 443 5.85 12.78 1.87
N TYR A 444 5.46 11.93 0.91
CA TYR A 444 6.38 11.30 -0.04
C TYR A 444 7.26 12.35 -0.77
N PRO A 445 8.59 12.21 -0.75
CA PRO A 445 9.47 13.26 -1.28
C PRO A 445 9.56 13.24 -2.81
N ASP A 446 9.46 12.07 -3.44
CA ASP A 446 9.76 11.86 -4.86
C ASP A 446 8.50 11.91 -5.75
N LYS A 447 7.63 12.88 -5.49
CA LYS A 447 6.38 13.06 -6.26
C LYS A 447 6.65 13.49 -7.71
N VAL A 448 5.78 13.06 -8.61
CA VAL A 448 5.85 13.31 -10.06
C VAL A 448 4.54 13.90 -10.60
N LEU A 449 4.61 14.63 -11.72
CA LEU A 449 3.43 15.21 -12.40
C LEU A 449 2.84 14.30 -13.49
N SER A 450 3.54 13.22 -13.81
CA SER A 450 3.15 12.27 -14.84
C SER A 450 3.52 10.87 -14.39
N GLU A 451 2.73 9.90 -14.83
CA GLU A 451 3.03 8.49 -14.66
C GLU A 451 4.46 8.16 -15.16
N PRO A 452 5.22 7.31 -14.45
CA PRO A 452 6.49 6.79 -14.94
C PRO A 452 6.38 6.13 -16.31
N ALA A 453 7.47 6.17 -17.08
CA ALA A 453 7.52 5.49 -18.37
C ALA A 453 7.49 3.96 -18.18
N ILE A 454 6.80 3.26 -19.08
CA ILE A 454 6.76 1.80 -19.07
C ILE A 454 8.17 1.23 -19.30
N ALA A 455 8.55 0.23 -18.50
CA ALA A 455 9.82 -0.45 -18.56
C ALA A 455 10.03 -1.09 -19.94
N SER A 456 11.29 -1.12 -20.40
CA SER A 456 11.62 -1.55 -21.77
C SER A 456 11.16 -2.97 -22.10
N TYR A 457 11.09 -3.87 -21.11
CA TYR A 457 10.62 -5.24 -21.28
C TYR A 457 9.11 -5.36 -21.48
N ALA A 458 8.33 -4.32 -21.12
CA ALA A 458 6.88 -4.28 -21.21
C ALA A 458 6.37 -3.36 -22.34
N GLN A 459 7.27 -2.68 -23.05
CA GLN A 459 6.91 -1.70 -24.09
C GLN A 459 6.08 -2.28 -25.24
N THR A 460 6.21 -3.58 -25.53
CA THR A 460 5.40 -4.25 -26.57
C THR A 460 3.94 -4.42 -26.19
N ASP A 461 3.64 -4.32 -24.89
CA ASP A 461 2.31 -4.51 -24.33
C ASP A 461 1.61 -3.17 -24.06
N VAL A 462 2.25 -2.03 -24.32
CA VAL A 462 1.60 -0.72 -24.26
C VAL A 462 0.51 -0.66 -25.35
N PRO A 463 -0.75 -0.37 -25.01
CA PRO A 463 -1.82 -0.25 -26.00
C PRO A 463 -1.53 0.81 -27.07
N ALA A 464 -1.97 0.54 -28.29
CA ALA A 464 -1.70 1.34 -29.49
C ALA A 464 -2.45 2.68 -29.55
#